data_AF-A0A9R1BJE5-F1
#
_entry.id   AF-A0A9R1BJE5-F1
#
_cell.length_a   1.000
_cell.length_b   1.000
_cell.length_c   1.000
_cell.angle_alpha   90.00
_cell.angle_beta   90.00
_cell.angle_gamma   90.00
#
_symmetry.space_group_name_H-M   'P 1'
#
loop_
_entity.id
_entity.type
_entity.pdbx_description
1 polymer ?
#
loop_
_entity_poly.entity_id
_entity_poly.type
_entity_poly.pdbx_seq_one_letter_code
_entity_poly.pdbx_strand_id
1 'polypeptide(L)'
;MLMKAMAVDTLAVQRHRVTILECVKDADVSIRKRALELVYLLVNDTNVKPLTKELVDYLEVSDDDFKEDLTAKICSIVEKFSQDKLWYLDQMFKVLTLTGNFVKDDVWHALIVLISNAPELQGYSVRSLYKALQASGTQESLVRVAVWCIGEYGEMLVNNISMLDVEEPITVTESEAVDALELALKRYSVDVTTRAMCLVALLKLSSRFPQTSKRIQAIVVQNKGNTVLELQQRSIEFNSIIQRHQSIKSSLLERMPVLDEASYLLKRAASSRATVSLTKSAPSAASGGSLKVPNGAVKPPPAPLADLLDLSSDDAPVTTSAPSTAPNDFLQDLLGIGLIDTSTAGGAPSASTDILMDLLSIGSYPVQNGPLATSNISSPGQGKVTVLIIFCIFLPCLSSILNLCSTVQQ
;
A
#
# COMPACT_ATOMS: atom_id res chain seq x y z
N MET A 1 1.23 37.27 -10.93
CA MET A 1 0.51 37.59 -12.19
C MET A 1 0.67 36.52 -13.27
N LEU A 2 1.90 36.03 -13.57
CA LEU A 2 2.21 35.07 -14.64
C LEU A 2 1.19 33.95 -14.92
N MET A 3 0.73 33.19 -13.92
CA MET A 3 -0.30 32.14 -14.14
C MET A 3 -1.60 32.66 -14.77
N LYS A 4 -2.00 33.91 -14.48
CA LYS A 4 -3.17 34.54 -15.11
C LYS A 4 -2.89 34.99 -16.56
N ALA A 5 -1.64 35.28 -16.90
CA ALA A 5 -1.25 35.60 -18.27
C ALA A 5 -1.23 34.35 -19.17
N MET A 6 -0.86 33.18 -18.63
CA MET A 6 -0.99 31.90 -19.36
C MET A 6 -2.43 31.60 -19.77
N ALA A 7 -3.42 31.97 -18.94
CA ALA A 7 -4.84 31.81 -19.27
C ALA A 7 -5.35 32.79 -20.35
N VAL A 8 -4.50 33.69 -20.85
CA VAL A 8 -4.83 34.71 -21.86
C VAL A 8 -4.01 34.49 -23.14
N ASP A 9 -2.71 34.19 -23.05
CA ASP A 9 -1.88 33.85 -24.21
C ASP A 9 -0.80 32.80 -23.87
N THR A 10 -1.15 31.52 -24.02
CA THR A 10 -0.20 30.40 -23.93
C THR A 10 0.88 30.45 -25.01
N LEU A 11 0.58 30.97 -26.20
CA LEU A 11 1.47 30.91 -27.36
C LEU A 11 2.64 31.90 -27.25
N ALA A 12 2.43 33.06 -26.64
CA ALA A 12 3.52 33.96 -26.27
C ALA A 12 4.44 33.32 -25.22
N VAL A 13 3.90 32.71 -24.16
CA VAL A 13 4.71 32.12 -23.08
C VAL A 13 5.52 30.91 -23.58
N GLN A 14 4.98 30.09 -24.48
CA GLN A 14 5.71 28.97 -25.12
C GLN A 14 7.01 29.40 -25.83
N ARG A 15 7.12 30.65 -26.31
CA ARG A 15 8.35 31.17 -26.94
C ARG A 15 9.51 31.29 -25.95
N HIS A 16 9.21 31.50 -24.67
CA HIS A 16 10.19 31.67 -23.59
C HIS A 16 10.44 30.38 -22.80
N ARG A 17 9.94 29.22 -23.28
CA ARG A 17 10.02 27.93 -22.58
C ARG A 17 11.44 27.53 -22.13
N VAL A 18 12.46 27.90 -22.90
CA VAL A 18 13.87 27.57 -22.60
C VAL A 18 14.31 28.33 -21.34
N THR A 19 14.15 29.65 -21.33
CA THR A 19 14.45 30.50 -20.17
C THR A 19 13.61 30.13 -18.94
N ILE A 20 12.36 29.72 -19.14
CA ILE A 20 11.49 29.23 -18.06
C ILE A 20 12.04 27.92 -17.45
N LEU A 21 12.62 27.03 -18.26
CA LEU A 21 13.24 25.79 -17.79
C LEU A 21 14.62 26.03 -17.17
N GLU A 22 15.38 27.01 -17.64
CA GLU A 22 16.59 27.52 -16.97
C GLU A 22 16.25 28.02 -15.55
N CYS A 23 15.14 28.74 -15.36
CA CYS A 23 14.67 29.17 -14.04
C CYS A 23 14.24 28.03 -13.10
N VAL A 24 14.07 26.78 -13.56
CA VAL A 24 13.87 25.60 -12.69
C VAL A 24 15.19 25.20 -11.99
N LYS A 25 16.33 25.70 -12.51
CA LYS A 25 17.70 25.48 -12.02
C LYS A 25 18.29 26.72 -11.32
N ASP A 26 17.45 27.71 -11.01
CA ASP A 26 17.84 28.94 -10.29
C ASP A 26 18.30 28.64 -8.85
N ALA A 27 19.09 29.52 -8.25
CA ALA A 27 19.48 29.38 -6.83
C ALA A 27 18.29 29.62 -5.87
N ASP A 28 17.37 30.53 -6.21
CA ASP A 28 16.22 30.87 -5.37
C ASP A 28 15.12 29.79 -5.46
N VAL A 29 14.85 29.15 -4.32
CA VAL A 29 13.82 28.10 -4.17
C VAL A 29 12.42 28.59 -4.59
N SER A 30 12.10 29.86 -4.38
CA SER A 30 10.85 30.48 -4.79
C SER A 30 10.76 30.62 -6.30
N ILE A 31 11.86 31.01 -6.95
CA ILE A 31 11.95 31.07 -8.42
C ILE A 31 11.80 29.67 -8.99
N ARG A 32 12.55 28.69 -8.49
CA ARG A 32 12.46 27.28 -8.92
C ARG A 32 11.04 26.71 -8.81
N LYS A 33 10.37 26.88 -7.67
CA LYS A 33 8.99 26.37 -7.46
C LYS A 33 7.99 27.06 -8.38
N ARG A 34 8.10 28.38 -8.62
CA ARG A 34 7.23 29.10 -9.59
C ARG A 34 7.53 28.77 -11.05
N ALA A 35 8.79 28.53 -11.40
CA ALA A 35 9.19 28.08 -12.73
C ALA A 35 8.63 26.67 -13.02
N LEU A 36 8.73 25.75 -12.06
CA LEU A 36 8.20 24.38 -12.19
C LEU A 36 6.67 24.34 -12.33
N GLU A 37 5.93 25.18 -11.58
CA GLU A 37 4.48 25.38 -11.80
C GLU A 37 4.17 25.88 -13.21
N LEU A 38 5.01 26.77 -13.77
CA LEU A 38 4.85 27.32 -15.11
C LEU A 38 5.16 26.27 -16.19
N VAL A 39 6.24 25.48 -16.03
CA VAL A 39 6.58 24.36 -16.93
C VAL A 39 5.45 23.34 -16.97
N TYR A 40 4.88 22.95 -15.82
CA TYR A 40 3.75 22.02 -15.75
C TYR A 40 2.54 22.47 -16.58
N LEU A 41 2.25 23.78 -16.61
CA LEU A 41 1.18 24.38 -17.41
C LEU A 41 1.54 24.55 -18.89
N LEU A 42 2.83 24.50 -19.25
CA LEU A 42 3.34 24.60 -20.62
C LEU A 42 3.48 23.23 -21.32
N VAL A 43 3.33 22.11 -20.61
CA VAL A 43 3.37 20.78 -21.23
C VAL A 43 2.15 20.55 -22.14
N ASN A 44 2.42 19.99 -23.31
CA ASN A 44 1.47 19.48 -24.28
C ASN A 44 2.06 18.26 -25.02
N ASP A 45 1.24 17.56 -25.79
CA ASP A 45 1.59 16.31 -26.47
C ASP A 45 2.79 16.43 -27.43
N THR A 46 3.09 17.63 -27.94
CA THR A 46 4.24 17.86 -28.84
C THR A 46 5.56 18.14 -28.12
N ASN A 47 5.51 18.58 -26.86
CA ASN A 47 6.70 18.97 -26.08
C ASN A 47 6.94 18.12 -24.82
N VAL A 48 6.01 17.23 -24.45
CA VAL A 48 6.12 16.38 -23.25
C VAL A 48 7.41 15.56 -23.21
N LYS A 49 7.77 14.88 -24.30
CA LYS A 49 8.95 13.99 -24.31
C LYS A 49 10.27 14.72 -24.01
N PRO A 50 10.64 15.82 -24.70
CA PRO A 50 11.84 16.58 -24.35
C PRO A 50 11.76 17.28 -22.98
N LEU A 51 10.63 17.89 -22.62
CA LEU A 51 10.50 18.57 -21.31
C LEU A 51 10.61 17.59 -20.14
N THR A 52 9.97 16.42 -20.23
CA THR A 52 10.07 15.37 -19.19
C THR A 52 11.50 14.88 -19.06
N LYS A 53 12.21 14.68 -20.18
CA LYS A 53 13.63 14.33 -20.15
C LYS A 53 14.46 15.40 -19.42
N GLU A 54 14.33 16.67 -19.79
CA GLU A 54 15.12 17.75 -19.17
C GLU A 54 14.82 17.95 -17.67
N LEU A 55 13.59 17.67 -17.22
CA LEU A 55 13.23 17.65 -15.80
C LEU A 55 13.81 16.43 -15.06
N VAL A 56 13.76 15.24 -15.67
CA VAL A 56 14.31 14.00 -15.07
C VAL A 56 15.85 13.98 -15.09
N ASP A 57 16.49 14.63 -16.06
CA ASP A 57 17.95 14.79 -16.10
C ASP A 57 18.43 15.87 -15.10
N TYR A 58 17.56 16.79 -14.67
CA TYR A 58 17.84 17.73 -13.57
C TYR A 58 17.57 17.14 -12.18
N LEU A 59 16.59 16.22 -12.07
CA LEU A 59 16.23 15.52 -10.83
C LEU A 59 17.41 14.82 -10.14
N GLU A 60 18.36 14.30 -10.92
CA GLU A 60 19.60 13.66 -10.43
C GLU A 60 20.51 14.63 -9.65
N VAL A 61 20.55 15.91 -10.04
CA VAL A 61 21.42 16.95 -9.45
C VAL A 61 20.67 17.95 -8.56
N SER A 62 19.38 17.73 -8.31
CA SER A 62 18.53 18.61 -7.50
C SER A 62 18.79 18.47 -5.99
N ASP A 63 18.59 19.55 -5.23
CA ASP A 63 18.48 19.49 -3.76
C ASP A 63 17.26 18.67 -3.34
N ASP A 64 17.35 17.97 -2.20
CA ASP A 64 16.28 17.09 -1.69
C ASP A 64 14.99 17.87 -1.35
N ASP A 65 15.10 19.09 -0.81
CA ASP A 65 13.98 20.04 -0.56
C ASP A 65 13.19 20.44 -1.82
N PHE A 66 13.79 20.23 -2.99
CA PHE A 66 13.15 20.44 -4.30
C PHE A 66 12.81 19.13 -5.01
N LYS A 67 13.48 18.01 -4.66
CA LYS A 67 13.19 16.69 -5.24
C LYS A 67 11.73 16.27 -5.01
N GLU A 68 11.11 16.51 -3.85
CA GLU A 68 9.70 16.11 -3.65
C GLU A 68 8.75 16.81 -4.64
N ASP A 69 8.82 18.14 -4.73
CA ASP A 69 8.01 18.94 -5.67
C ASP A 69 8.28 18.54 -7.13
N LEU A 70 9.57 18.41 -7.51
CA LEU A 70 9.98 18.02 -8.85
C LEU A 70 9.49 16.62 -9.22
N THR A 71 9.64 15.65 -8.31
CA THR A 71 9.14 14.27 -8.45
C THR A 71 7.63 14.26 -8.68
N ALA A 72 6.87 14.92 -7.80
CA ALA A 72 5.41 14.96 -7.89
C ALA A 72 4.92 15.60 -9.19
N LYS A 73 5.61 16.63 -9.70
CA LYS A 73 5.28 17.26 -10.99
C LYS A 73 5.66 16.39 -12.18
N ILE A 74 6.82 15.71 -12.16
CA ILE A 74 7.21 14.76 -13.21
C ILE A 74 6.19 13.61 -13.30
N CYS A 75 5.85 12.96 -12.18
CA CYS A 75 4.84 11.90 -12.17
C CYS A 75 3.50 12.39 -12.73
N SER A 76 3.02 13.56 -12.31
CA SER A 76 1.76 14.13 -12.81
C SER A 76 1.79 14.54 -14.29
N ILE A 77 2.96 14.86 -14.85
CA ILE A 77 3.15 15.08 -16.30
C ILE A 77 3.09 13.74 -17.03
N VAL A 78 3.82 12.74 -16.56
CA VAL A 78 3.90 11.41 -17.16
C VAL A 78 2.53 10.73 -17.16
N GLU A 79 1.81 10.72 -16.04
CA GLU A 79 0.44 10.20 -15.90
C GLU A 79 -0.60 10.88 -16.81
N LYS A 80 -0.39 12.16 -17.14
CA LYS A 80 -1.37 12.96 -17.89
C LYS A 80 -1.17 12.90 -19.41
N PHE A 81 0.07 12.75 -19.86
CA PHE A 81 0.46 12.90 -21.27
C PHE A 81 1.07 11.61 -21.87
N SER A 82 1.09 10.49 -21.14
CA SER A 82 1.46 9.19 -21.69
C SER A 82 0.40 8.65 -22.65
N GLN A 83 0.65 8.78 -23.95
CA GLN A 83 -0.12 8.10 -25.01
C GLN A 83 0.37 6.66 -25.25
N ASP A 84 1.56 6.32 -24.74
CA ASP A 84 2.25 5.04 -24.91
C ASP A 84 2.64 4.48 -23.53
N LYS A 85 2.25 3.22 -23.28
CA LYS A 85 2.54 2.50 -22.02
C LYS A 85 4.04 2.24 -21.85
N LEU A 86 4.79 1.95 -22.91
CA LEU A 86 6.23 1.68 -22.81
C LEU A 86 6.97 2.94 -22.35
N TRP A 87 6.72 4.08 -23.00
CA TRP A 87 7.29 5.37 -22.59
C TRP A 87 6.91 5.75 -21.15
N TYR A 88 5.66 5.49 -20.71
CA TYR A 88 5.25 5.71 -19.31
C TYR A 88 6.13 4.90 -18.34
N LEU A 89 6.28 3.59 -18.59
CA LEU A 89 7.09 2.71 -17.75
C LEU A 89 8.55 3.17 -17.70
N ASP A 90 9.14 3.54 -18.83
CA ASP A 90 10.52 4.05 -18.89
C ASP A 90 10.73 5.29 -18.01
N GLN A 91 9.80 6.26 -18.07
CA GLN A 91 9.92 7.46 -17.23
C GLN A 91 9.71 7.11 -15.75
N MET A 92 8.72 6.29 -15.43
CA MET A 92 8.43 5.89 -14.04
C MET A 92 9.54 5.06 -13.42
N PHE A 93 10.18 4.16 -14.16
CA PHE A 93 11.35 3.41 -13.68
C PHE A 93 12.55 4.32 -13.47
N LYS A 94 12.83 5.28 -14.39
CA LYS A 94 13.92 6.26 -14.18
C LYS A 94 13.67 7.14 -12.96
N VAL A 95 12.42 7.59 -12.75
CA VAL A 95 12.02 8.34 -11.54
C VAL A 95 12.21 7.49 -10.28
N LEU A 96 11.69 6.26 -10.23
CA LEU A 96 11.87 5.38 -9.07
C LEU A 96 13.35 5.11 -8.75
N THR A 97 14.20 5.01 -9.78
CA THR A 97 15.66 4.82 -9.65
C THR A 97 16.36 6.03 -9.03
N LEU A 98 15.95 7.25 -9.38
CA LEU A 98 16.58 8.50 -8.90
C LEU A 98 16.01 9.01 -7.56
N THR A 99 14.70 8.84 -7.34
CA THR A 99 13.95 9.59 -6.32
C THR A 99 12.81 8.78 -5.68
N GLY A 100 12.87 7.45 -5.75
CA GLY A 100 11.80 6.56 -5.24
C GLY A 100 11.38 6.80 -3.78
N ASN A 101 12.27 7.31 -2.92
CA ASN A 101 11.93 7.72 -1.54
C ASN A 101 10.97 8.92 -1.45
N PHE A 102 10.87 9.74 -2.50
CA PHE A 102 9.95 10.89 -2.61
C PHE A 102 8.69 10.56 -3.44
N VAL A 103 8.59 9.35 -4.00
CA VAL A 103 7.41 8.90 -4.77
C VAL A 103 6.32 8.44 -3.80
N LYS A 104 5.13 9.04 -3.91
CA LYS A 104 3.99 8.76 -3.02
C LYS A 104 3.35 7.42 -3.34
N ASP A 105 2.80 6.77 -2.31
CA ASP A 105 2.32 5.39 -2.41
C ASP A 105 1.25 5.19 -3.49
N ASP A 106 0.33 6.14 -3.65
CA ASP A 106 -0.71 6.08 -4.68
C ASP A 106 -0.15 6.04 -6.12
N VAL A 107 1.04 6.61 -6.35
CA VAL A 107 1.72 6.62 -7.65
C VAL A 107 2.29 5.24 -7.97
N TRP A 108 3.07 4.63 -7.05
CA TRP A 108 3.69 3.33 -7.31
C TRP A 108 2.70 2.17 -7.20
N HIS A 109 1.61 2.33 -6.43
CA HIS A 109 0.44 1.44 -6.52
C HIS A 109 -0.21 1.48 -7.91
N ALA A 110 -0.41 2.65 -8.51
CA ALA A 110 -0.98 2.77 -9.85
C ALA A 110 -0.07 2.18 -10.94
N LEU A 111 1.25 2.30 -10.79
CA LEU A 111 2.23 1.66 -11.66
C LEU A 111 2.10 0.12 -11.65
N ILE A 112 1.92 -0.49 -10.47
CA ILE A 112 1.66 -1.93 -10.34
C ILE A 112 0.37 -2.34 -11.08
N VAL A 113 -0.69 -1.54 -10.97
CA VAL A 113 -1.95 -1.78 -11.70
C VAL A 113 -1.72 -1.73 -13.23
N LEU A 114 -1.00 -0.72 -13.74
CA LEU A 114 -0.69 -0.61 -15.16
C LEU A 114 0.12 -1.82 -15.67
N ILE A 115 1.16 -2.24 -14.94
CA ILE A 115 1.98 -3.41 -15.30
C ILE A 115 1.10 -4.67 -15.33
N SER A 116 0.17 -4.84 -14.39
CA SER A 116 -0.77 -5.98 -14.41
C SER A 116 -1.71 -5.96 -15.64
N ASN A 117 -2.02 -4.78 -16.18
CA ASN A 117 -2.84 -4.54 -17.38
C ASN A 117 -2.04 -4.50 -18.71
N ALA A 118 -0.75 -4.85 -18.70
CA ALA A 118 0.14 -4.79 -19.88
C ALA A 118 0.96 -6.11 -20.03
N PRO A 119 0.32 -7.25 -20.33
CA PRO A 119 1.00 -8.55 -20.45
C PRO A 119 2.16 -8.54 -21.46
N GLU A 120 2.05 -7.74 -22.52
CA GLU A 120 3.10 -7.51 -23.50
C GLU A 120 4.33 -6.79 -22.94
N LEU A 121 4.20 -6.01 -21.87
CA LEU A 121 5.28 -5.26 -21.22
C LEU A 121 5.76 -5.87 -19.90
N GLN A 122 5.13 -6.93 -19.39
CA GLN A 122 5.49 -7.54 -18.10
C GLN A 122 6.93 -8.08 -18.07
N GLY A 123 7.37 -8.78 -19.13
CA GLY A 123 8.74 -9.29 -19.23
C GLY A 123 9.79 -8.16 -19.20
N TYR A 124 9.58 -7.12 -20.01
CA TYR A 124 10.43 -5.93 -20.02
C TYR A 124 10.45 -5.23 -18.67
N SER A 125 9.27 -5.01 -18.07
CA SER A 125 9.12 -4.35 -16.77
C SER A 125 10.00 -5.00 -15.71
N VAL A 126 10.00 -6.33 -15.64
CA VAL A 126 10.69 -7.07 -14.58
C VAL A 126 12.19 -7.09 -14.80
N ARG A 127 12.67 -7.22 -16.05
CA ARG A 127 14.10 -7.13 -16.36
C ARG A 127 14.65 -5.71 -16.15
N SER A 128 13.88 -4.68 -16.52
CA SER A 128 14.22 -3.27 -16.29
C SER A 128 14.25 -2.93 -14.79
N LEU A 129 13.21 -3.31 -14.03
CA LEU A 129 13.16 -3.15 -12.58
C LEU A 129 14.24 -3.96 -11.85
N TYR A 130 14.62 -5.15 -12.33
CA TYR A 130 15.72 -5.93 -11.77
C TYR A 130 17.08 -5.23 -11.99
N LYS A 131 17.35 -4.72 -13.21
CA LYS A 131 18.53 -3.91 -13.52
C LYS A 131 18.58 -2.66 -12.61
N ALA A 132 17.46 -1.95 -12.45
CA ALA A 132 17.34 -0.79 -11.57
C ALA A 132 17.53 -1.13 -10.08
N LEU A 133 16.98 -2.25 -9.60
CA LEU A 133 17.12 -2.72 -8.21
C LEU A 133 18.58 -3.01 -7.84
N GLN A 134 19.36 -3.60 -8.76
CA GLN A 134 20.79 -3.85 -8.55
C GLN A 134 21.60 -2.54 -8.53
N ALA A 135 21.20 -1.53 -9.32
CA ALA A 135 21.86 -0.23 -9.35
C ALA A 135 21.50 0.69 -8.17
N SER A 136 20.23 0.75 -7.78
CA SER A 136 19.67 1.76 -6.85
C SER A 136 18.77 1.17 -5.76
N GLY A 137 19.11 -0.01 -5.24
CA GLY A 137 18.43 -0.70 -4.14
C GLY A 137 18.52 -0.02 -2.75
N THR A 138 18.47 1.31 -2.73
CA THR A 138 18.27 2.21 -1.58
C THR A 138 16.94 2.99 -1.67
N GLN A 139 16.31 3.01 -2.86
CA GLN A 139 15.05 3.71 -3.11
C GLN A 139 13.85 2.80 -2.76
N GLU A 140 13.10 3.12 -1.71
CA GLU A 140 12.11 2.23 -1.12
C GLU A 140 10.97 1.86 -2.09
N SER A 141 10.36 2.84 -2.76
CA SER A 141 9.30 2.60 -3.76
C SER A 141 9.79 1.79 -4.96
N LEU A 142 11.07 1.93 -5.36
CA LEU A 142 11.66 1.07 -6.39
C LEU A 142 11.71 -0.38 -5.92
N VAL A 143 12.20 -0.61 -4.70
CA VAL A 143 12.29 -1.95 -4.11
C VAL A 143 10.91 -2.58 -3.99
N ARG A 144 9.89 -1.85 -3.51
CA ARG A 144 8.51 -2.36 -3.41
C ARG A 144 7.96 -2.82 -4.77
N VAL A 145 8.08 -2.00 -5.82
CA VAL A 145 7.62 -2.36 -7.17
C VAL A 145 8.44 -3.50 -7.77
N ALA A 146 9.77 -3.46 -7.67
CA ALA A 146 10.65 -4.50 -8.21
C ALA A 146 10.42 -5.87 -7.52
N VAL A 147 10.28 -5.89 -6.20
CA VAL A 147 9.98 -7.10 -5.41
C VAL A 147 8.64 -7.71 -5.82
N TRP A 148 7.60 -6.89 -6.00
CA TRP A 148 6.29 -7.36 -6.46
C TRP A 148 6.36 -7.95 -7.87
N CYS A 149 7.01 -7.25 -8.82
CA CYS A 149 7.20 -7.71 -10.19
C CYS A 149 8.01 -9.01 -10.28
N ILE A 150 9.11 -9.13 -9.52
CA ILE A 150 9.91 -10.37 -9.45
C ILE A 150 9.06 -11.53 -8.91
N GLY A 151 8.17 -11.27 -7.94
CA GLY A 151 7.26 -12.29 -7.37
C GLY A 151 6.20 -12.83 -8.34
N GLU A 152 5.59 -11.99 -9.19
CA GLU A 152 4.55 -12.40 -10.16
C GLU A 152 5.12 -12.93 -11.49
N TYR A 153 6.30 -12.45 -11.89
CA TYR A 153 6.82 -12.62 -13.26
C TYR A 153 8.27 -13.11 -13.31
N GLY A 154 8.82 -13.65 -12.20
CA GLY A 154 10.18 -14.20 -12.17
C GLY A 154 10.47 -15.26 -13.24
N GLU A 155 9.45 -16.01 -13.69
CA GLU A 155 9.58 -16.93 -14.84
C GLU A 155 9.88 -16.21 -16.18
N MET A 156 9.49 -14.93 -16.35
CA MET A 156 9.81 -14.13 -17.54
C MET A 156 11.20 -13.46 -17.44
N LEU A 157 11.65 -13.21 -16.20
CA LEU A 157 13.00 -12.72 -15.89
C LEU A 157 14.08 -13.76 -16.20
N VAL A 158 13.86 -15.02 -15.80
CA VAL A 158 14.83 -16.11 -16.00
C VAL A 158 14.80 -16.67 -17.43
N ASN A 159 13.61 -16.92 -17.99
CA ASN A 159 13.47 -17.57 -19.30
C ASN A 159 13.58 -16.60 -20.49
N ASN A 160 13.79 -15.29 -20.25
CA ASN A 160 13.79 -14.22 -21.27
C ASN A 160 12.55 -14.21 -22.20
N ILE A 161 11.41 -14.66 -21.67
CA ILE A 161 10.12 -14.62 -22.37
C ILE A 161 9.67 -13.17 -22.54
N SER A 162 9.06 -12.86 -23.68
CA SER A 162 8.67 -11.50 -24.08
C SER A 162 9.83 -10.50 -23.98
N MET A 163 10.95 -10.83 -24.63
CA MET A 163 12.03 -9.87 -24.87
C MET A 163 11.65 -8.91 -26.00
N LEU A 164 11.95 -7.63 -25.82
CA LEU A 164 11.77 -6.59 -26.84
C LEU A 164 13.08 -6.39 -27.60
N ASP A 165 13.02 -6.15 -28.91
CA ASP A 165 14.20 -5.96 -29.77
C ASP A 165 15.11 -4.78 -29.39
N VAL A 166 14.61 -3.90 -28.51
CA VAL A 166 15.29 -2.70 -27.98
C VAL A 166 16.10 -3.01 -26.70
N GLU A 167 15.90 -4.18 -26.09
CA GLU A 167 16.47 -4.50 -24.78
C GLU A 167 17.86 -5.16 -24.88
N GLU A 168 18.81 -4.73 -24.04
CA GLU A 168 20.08 -5.47 -23.87
C GLU A 168 19.83 -6.84 -23.19
N PRO A 169 20.27 -7.97 -23.80
CA PRO A 169 20.07 -9.30 -23.23
C PRO A 169 20.64 -9.42 -21.82
N ILE A 170 19.84 -9.92 -20.89
CA ILE A 170 20.27 -10.26 -19.53
C ILE A 170 19.93 -11.72 -19.23
N THR A 171 20.93 -12.51 -18.88
CA THR A 171 20.75 -13.86 -18.36
C THR A 171 20.71 -13.80 -16.84
N VAL A 172 19.52 -13.90 -16.25
CA VAL A 172 19.33 -13.94 -14.79
C VAL A 172 19.02 -15.37 -14.36
N THR A 173 19.72 -15.91 -13.37
CA THR A 173 19.44 -17.27 -12.86
C THR A 173 18.32 -17.30 -11.82
N GLU A 174 17.70 -18.47 -11.60
CA GLU A 174 16.74 -18.65 -10.49
C GLU A 174 17.34 -18.28 -9.13
N SER A 175 18.66 -18.46 -8.95
CA SER A 175 19.35 -18.06 -7.72
C SER A 175 19.40 -16.55 -7.60
N GLU A 176 19.89 -15.85 -8.63
CA GLU A 176 20.05 -14.38 -8.61
C GLU A 176 18.74 -13.63 -8.32
N ALA A 177 17.62 -14.13 -8.82
CA ALA A 177 16.30 -13.60 -8.48
C ALA A 177 15.97 -13.75 -6.98
N VAL A 178 16.37 -14.86 -6.35
CA VAL A 178 16.23 -15.10 -4.89
C VAL A 178 17.28 -14.30 -4.10
N ASP A 179 18.51 -14.19 -4.59
CA ASP A 179 19.58 -13.36 -3.99
C ASP A 179 19.14 -11.89 -3.89
N ALA A 180 18.49 -11.34 -4.91
CA ALA A 180 17.98 -9.97 -4.89
C ALA A 180 16.86 -9.76 -3.86
N LEU A 181 15.93 -10.72 -3.72
CA LEU A 181 14.90 -10.68 -2.68
C LEU A 181 15.47 -10.87 -1.28
N GLU A 182 16.47 -11.74 -1.10
CA GLU A 182 17.15 -11.96 0.18
C GLU A 182 17.95 -10.70 0.60
N LEU A 183 18.58 -10.01 -0.36
CA LEU A 183 19.28 -8.75 -0.14
C LEU A 183 18.32 -7.61 0.23
N ALA A 184 17.17 -7.49 -0.46
CA ALA A 184 16.13 -6.52 -0.10
C ALA A 184 15.60 -6.79 1.32
N LEU A 185 15.26 -8.05 1.64
CA LEU A 185 14.81 -8.49 2.96
C LEU A 185 15.87 -8.31 4.06
N LYS A 186 17.16 -8.19 3.72
CA LYS A 186 18.23 -7.88 4.67
C LYS A 186 18.45 -6.38 4.86
N ARG A 187 18.36 -5.57 3.79
CA ARG A 187 18.55 -4.11 3.83
C ARG A 187 17.41 -3.40 4.56
N TYR A 188 16.16 -3.69 4.18
CA TYR A 188 14.98 -3.04 4.75
C TYR A 188 14.59 -3.78 6.04
N SER A 189 15.32 -3.51 7.12
CA SER A 189 15.09 -4.10 8.44
C SER A 189 13.95 -3.44 9.22
N VAL A 190 13.71 -2.15 8.96
CA VAL A 190 12.73 -1.33 9.70
C VAL A 190 11.36 -1.28 9.03
N ASP A 191 11.26 -1.15 7.69
CA ASP A 191 9.96 -1.12 7.01
C ASP A 191 9.32 -2.51 6.94
N VAL A 192 8.26 -2.68 7.74
CA VAL A 192 7.43 -3.89 7.76
C VAL A 192 6.82 -4.18 6.38
N THR A 193 6.40 -3.17 5.62
CA THR A 193 5.70 -3.33 4.34
C THR A 193 6.60 -3.94 3.27
N THR A 194 7.83 -3.42 3.10
CA THR A 194 8.79 -3.98 2.13
C THR A 194 9.22 -5.39 2.52
N ARG A 195 9.41 -5.67 3.82
CA ARG A 195 9.72 -7.03 4.32
C ARG A 195 8.58 -8.01 4.04
N ALA A 196 7.34 -7.60 4.29
CA ALA A 196 6.14 -8.35 3.98
C ALA A 196 6.07 -8.68 2.48
N MET A 197 6.27 -7.69 1.61
CA MET A 197 6.29 -7.89 0.15
C MET A 197 7.42 -8.85 -0.27
N CYS A 198 8.61 -8.77 0.35
CA CYS A 198 9.71 -9.71 0.09
C CYS A 198 9.34 -11.15 0.47
N LEU A 199 8.72 -11.37 1.64
CA LEU A 199 8.26 -12.71 2.05
C LEU A 199 7.19 -13.28 1.10
N VAL A 200 6.28 -12.44 0.59
CA VAL A 200 5.24 -12.84 -0.37
C VAL A 200 5.85 -13.17 -1.74
N ALA A 201 6.79 -12.36 -2.22
CA ALA A 201 7.52 -12.62 -3.47
C ALA A 201 8.34 -13.93 -3.36
N LEU A 202 9.03 -14.14 -2.24
CA LEU A 202 9.73 -15.39 -1.94
C LEU A 202 8.76 -16.60 -1.95
N LEU A 203 7.60 -16.51 -1.31
CA LEU A 203 6.60 -17.59 -1.35
C LEU A 203 6.16 -17.91 -2.79
N LYS A 204 5.86 -16.90 -3.61
CA LYS A 204 5.50 -17.07 -5.04
C LYS A 204 6.63 -17.75 -5.83
N LEU A 205 7.87 -17.26 -5.68
CA LEU A 205 9.05 -17.90 -6.29
C LEU A 205 9.23 -19.36 -5.85
N SER A 206 8.91 -19.73 -4.60
CA SER A 206 9.00 -21.13 -4.13
C SER A 206 8.11 -22.12 -4.91
N SER A 207 7.10 -21.61 -5.63
CA SER A 207 6.24 -22.41 -6.51
C SER A 207 6.61 -22.32 -7.99
N ARG A 208 7.36 -21.28 -8.39
CA ARG A 208 7.82 -21.06 -9.77
C ARG A 208 9.19 -21.70 -10.04
N PHE A 209 10.04 -21.76 -9.00
CA PHE A 209 11.42 -22.26 -9.05
C PHE A 209 11.59 -23.46 -8.09
N PRO A 210 11.35 -24.71 -8.54
CA PRO A 210 11.41 -25.89 -7.68
C PRO A 210 12.81 -26.13 -7.08
N GLN A 211 13.88 -25.73 -7.77
CA GLN A 211 15.25 -25.97 -7.32
C GLN A 211 15.63 -25.05 -6.16
N THR A 212 15.33 -23.74 -6.27
CA THR A 212 15.64 -22.77 -5.21
C THR A 212 14.64 -22.79 -4.04
N SER A 213 13.49 -23.47 -4.19
CA SER A 213 12.44 -23.62 -3.16
C SER A 213 12.98 -24.00 -1.76
N LYS A 214 13.97 -24.90 -1.66
CA LYS A 214 14.63 -25.26 -0.38
C LYS A 214 15.45 -24.12 0.23
N ARG A 215 16.11 -23.29 -0.59
CA ARG A 215 16.83 -22.08 -0.14
C ARG A 215 15.84 -21.03 0.34
N ILE A 216 14.80 -20.77 -0.46
CA ILE A 216 13.70 -19.85 -0.13
C ILE A 216 13.09 -20.21 1.23
N GLN A 217 12.82 -21.49 1.47
CA GLN A 217 12.33 -21.99 2.75
C GLN A 217 13.23 -21.61 3.93
N ALA A 218 14.56 -21.71 3.81
CA ALA A 218 15.49 -21.35 4.88
C ALA A 218 15.44 -19.84 5.20
N ILE A 219 15.37 -18.98 4.17
CA ILE A 219 15.23 -17.52 4.30
C ILE A 219 13.91 -17.16 5.00
N VAL A 220 12.80 -17.82 4.60
CA VAL A 220 11.50 -17.67 5.26
C VAL A 220 11.58 -18.11 6.72
N VAL A 221 12.17 -19.27 7.02
CA VAL A 221 12.32 -19.81 8.39
C VAL A 221 13.15 -18.89 9.30
N GLN A 222 14.16 -18.19 8.77
CA GLN A 222 14.94 -17.21 9.54
C GLN A 222 14.07 -16.10 10.17
N ASN A 223 12.93 -15.77 9.55
CA ASN A 223 12.02 -14.72 10.03
C ASN A 223 11.03 -15.19 11.12
N LYS A 224 11.03 -16.48 11.53
CA LYS A 224 10.14 -16.97 12.61
C LYS A 224 10.44 -16.34 13.97
N GLY A 225 11.69 -15.94 14.21
CA GLY A 225 12.13 -15.26 15.44
C GLY A 225 12.03 -13.73 15.39
N ASN A 226 11.32 -13.16 14.40
CA ASN A 226 11.16 -11.71 14.28
C ASN A 226 10.24 -11.16 15.38
N THR A 227 10.58 -10.01 15.94
CA THR A 227 9.76 -9.30 16.95
C THR A 227 8.49 -8.67 16.35
N VAL A 228 8.45 -8.48 15.03
CA VAL A 228 7.25 -8.01 14.32
C VAL A 228 6.31 -9.19 14.07
N LEU A 229 5.18 -9.20 14.79
CA LEU A 229 4.19 -10.29 14.76
C LEU A 229 3.68 -10.63 13.36
N GLU A 230 3.48 -9.64 12.49
CA GLU A 230 3.01 -9.84 11.12
C GLU A 230 4.02 -10.65 10.27
N LEU A 231 5.31 -10.28 10.33
CA LEU A 231 6.39 -11.00 9.63
C LEU A 231 6.63 -12.39 10.21
N GLN A 232 6.50 -12.54 11.54
CA GLN A 232 6.56 -13.83 12.23
C GLN A 232 5.41 -14.74 11.78
N GLN A 233 4.17 -14.23 11.75
CA GLN A 233 2.99 -14.98 11.32
C GLN A 233 3.14 -15.45 9.87
N ARG A 234 3.48 -14.54 8.95
CA ARG A 234 3.72 -14.90 7.54
C ARG A 234 4.86 -15.90 7.38
N SER A 235 5.95 -15.77 8.14
CA SER A 235 7.04 -16.74 8.14
C SER A 235 6.58 -18.15 8.56
N ILE A 236 5.72 -18.25 9.57
CA ILE A 236 5.17 -19.53 10.08
C ILE A 236 4.19 -20.14 9.06
N GLU A 237 3.25 -19.35 8.54
CA GLU A 237 2.29 -19.76 7.51
C GLU A 237 2.99 -20.21 6.23
N PHE A 238 3.92 -19.40 5.70
CA PHE A 238 4.55 -19.64 4.40
C PHE A 238 5.48 -20.86 4.46
N ASN A 239 6.22 -21.05 5.55
CA ASN A 239 6.95 -22.31 5.79
C ASN A 239 6.01 -23.52 5.85
N SER A 240 4.84 -23.38 6.47
CA SER A 240 3.87 -24.48 6.59
C SER A 240 3.29 -24.85 5.22
N ILE A 241 3.03 -23.86 4.36
CA ILE A 241 2.61 -24.07 2.97
C ILE A 241 3.69 -24.82 2.18
N ILE A 242 4.95 -24.36 2.26
CA ILE A 242 6.10 -24.97 1.55
C ILE A 242 6.39 -26.40 2.05
N GLN A 243 6.21 -26.69 3.35
CA GLN A 243 6.48 -28.01 3.92
C GLN A 243 5.33 -29.01 3.78
N ARG A 244 4.10 -28.61 4.09
CA ARG A 244 2.97 -29.53 4.32
C ARG A 244 1.91 -29.50 3.22
N HIS A 245 1.80 -28.39 2.49
CA HIS A 245 0.68 -28.12 1.58
C HIS A 245 1.13 -27.90 0.13
N GLN A 246 2.22 -28.57 -0.26
CA GLN A 246 2.82 -28.51 -1.61
C GLN A 246 1.82 -28.85 -2.75
N SER A 247 0.75 -29.60 -2.47
CA SER A 247 -0.31 -29.94 -3.44
C SER A 247 -1.23 -28.79 -3.80
N ILE A 248 -1.61 -27.94 -2.82
CA ILE A 248 -2.43 -26.74 -3.07
C ILE A 248 -1.60 -25.50 -3.39
N LYS A 249 -0.29 -25.53 -3.09
CA LYS A 249 0.63 -24.40 -3.24
C LYS A 249 0.63 -23.79 -4.65
N SER A 250 0.55 -24.62 -5.69
CA SER A 250 0.54 -24.16 -7.09
C SER A 250 -0.73 -23.39 -7.45
N SER A 251 -1.89 -23.75 -6.90
CA SER A 251 -3.16 -23.06 -7.18
C SER A 251 -3.34 -21.82 -6.28
N LEU A 252 -2.92 -21.90 -5.03
CA LEU A 252 -2.87 -20.75 -4.11
C LEU A 252 -1.94 -19.62 -4.62
N LEU A 253 -0.96 -19.95 -5.47
CA LEU A 253 0.04 -19.04 -6.03
C LEU A 253 -0.04 -18.94 -7.57
N GLU A 254 -1.27 -19.05 -8.08
CA GLU A 254 -1.65 -18.54 -9.39
C GLU A 254 -1.48 -17.00 -9.45
N ARG A 255 -1.44 -16.44 -10.66
CA ARG A 255 -1.27 -14.99 -10.85
C ARG A 255 -2.46 -14.23 -10.32
N MET A 256 -2.22 -13.08 -9.69
CA MET A 256 -3.31 -12.24 -9.19
C MET A 256 -4.22 -11.77 -10.35
N PRO A 257 -5.56 -11.85 -10.22
CA PRO A 257 -6.48 -11.30 -11.20
C PRO A 257 -6.23 -9.80 -11.45
N VAL A 258 -6.25 -9.41 -12.72
CA VAL A 258 -5.98 -8.03 -13.15
C VAL A 258 -7.05 -7.07 -12.63
N LEU A 259 -6.62 -5.92 -12.10
CA LEU A 259 -7.51 -4.84 -11.67
C LEU A 259 -7.98 -4.01 -12.86
N ASP A 260 -9.26 -3.64 -12.91
CA ASP A 260 -9.71 -2.59 -13.84
C ASP A 260 -9.03 -1.26 -13.53
N GLU A 261 -8.17 -0.83 -14.45
CA GLU A 261 -7.39 0.41 -14.42
C GLU A 261 -8.30 1.64 -14.26
N ALA A 262 -9.45 1.68 -14.94
CA ALA A 262 -10.36 2.82 -14.89
C ALA A 262 -11.03 2.96 -13.52
N SER A 263 -11.57 1.87 -12.97
CA SER A 263 -12.12 1.83 -11.61
C SER A 263 -11.07 2.13 -10.54
N TYR A 264 -9.81 1.71 -10.74
CA TYR A 264 -8.73 1.98 -9.80
C TYR A 264 -8.37 3.48 -9.79
N LEU A 265 -8.09 4.05 -10.96
CA LEU A 265 -7.73 5.47 -11.10
C LEU A 265 -8.86 6.40 -10.64
N LEU A 266 -10.12 6.05 -10.90
CA LEU A 266 -11.28 6.80 -10.38
C LEU A 266 -11.33 6.80 -8.84
N LYS A 267 -11.04 5.67 -8.19
CA LYS A 267 -11.00 5.56 -6.72
C LYS A 267 -9.81 6.32 -6.13
N ARG A 268 -8.64 6.27 -6.79
CA ARG A 268 -7.46 7.08 -6.45
C ARG A 268 -7.78 8.58 -6.50
N ALA A 269 -8.40 9.04 -7.59
CA ALA A 269 -8.81 10.44 -7.77
C ALA A 269 -9.89 10.90 -6.77
N ALA A 270 -10.81 10.02 -6.37
CA ALA A 270 -11.78 10.31 -5.32
C ALA A 270 -11.10 10.47 -3.94
N SER A 271 -10.17 9.57 -3.60
CA SER A 271 -9.44 9.59 -2.33
C SER A 271 -8.58 10.85 -2.18
N SER A 272 -7.83 11.22 -3.23
CA SER A 272 -7.00 12.44 -3.24
C SER A 272 -7.82 13.74 -3.17
N ARG A 273 -9.10 13.70 -3.52
CA ARG A 273 -10.02 14.85 -3.39
C ARG A 273 -10.64 14.97 -1.99
N ALA A 274 -10.79 13.85 -1.27
CA ALA A 274 -11.28 13.85 0.10
C ALA A 274 -10.30 14.54 1.06
N THR A 275 -8.99 14.26 0.94
CA THR A 275 -7.95 14.87 1.78
C THR A 275 -7.85 16.39 1.59
N VAL A 276 -7.92 16.89 0.35
CA VAL A 276 -7.93 18.32 0.03
C VAL A 276 -9.18 19.03 0.59
N SER A 277 -10.29 18.31 0.79
CA SER A 277 -11.55 18.89 1.29
C SER A 277 -11.53 19.21 2.78
N LEU A 278 -10.70 18.53 3.59
CA LEU A 278 -10.56 18.81 5.02
C LEU A 278 -9.76 20.08 5.34
N THR A 279 -8.96 20.58 4.38
CA THR A 279 -8.09 21.76 4.57
C THR A 279 -8.70 23.08 4.08
N LYS A 280 -10.02 23.15 3.82
CA LYS A 280 -10.63 24.34 3.18
C LYS A 280 -12.04 24.72 3.68
N SER A 281 -12.24 24.70 4.98
CA SER A 281 -13.50 25.06 5.67
C SER A 281 -13.39 26.32 6.55
N ALA A 282 -12.61 27.32 6.12
CA ALA A 282 -12.56 28.66 6.75
C ALA A 282 -12.96 29.75 5.73
N PRO A 283 -14.21 30.26 5.74
CA PRO A 283 -14.69 31.23 4.75
C PRO A 283 -14.24 32.66 5.09
N SER A 284 -13.20 33.14 4.40
CA SER A 284 -12.78 34.55 4.43
C SER A 284 -13.79 35.45 3.71
N ALA A 285 -14.83 35.89 4.40
CA ALA A 285 -15.79 36.86 3.89
C ALA A 285 -15.19 38.28 3.86
N ALA A 286 -15.29 38.97 2.72
CA ALA A 286 -14.90 40.37 2.58
C ALA A 286 -16.12 41.26 2.36
N SER A 287 -16.27 42.33 3.13
CA SER A 287 -16.90 43.59 2.68
C SER A 287 -16.65 44.74 3.65
N GLY A 288 -16.84 45.97 3.14
CA GLY A 288 -16.53 47.24 3.80
C GLY A 288 -17.25 47.51 5.12
N GLY A 289 -16.58 48.33 5.94
CA GLY A 289 -17.12 48.80 7.22
C GLY A 289 -18.07 49.99 7.08
N SER A 290 -19.11 49.99 7.91
CA SER A 290 -19.86 51.18 8.31
C SER A 290 -20.46 50.96 9.71
N LEU A 291 -20.63 52.03 10.48
CA LEU A 291 -20.87 52.00 11.93
C LEU A 291 -22.36 52.23 12.27
N LYS A 292 -22.95 51.40 13.15
CA LYS A 292 -23.98 51.84 14.14
C LYS A 292 -24.38 50.77 15.18
N VAL A 293 -24.62 51.27 16.40
CA VAL A 293 -24.98 50.64 17.71
C VAL A 293 -25.59 51.82 18.54
N PRO A 294 -26.47 51.72 19.60
CA PRO A 294 -26.88 50.59 20.48
C PRO A 294 -28.43 50.40 20.71
N ASN A 295 -28.77 49.55 21.70
CA ASN A 295 -30.05 49.35 22.45
C ASN A 295 -31.17 48.49 21.81
N GLY A 296 -31.88 47.60 22.53
CA GLY A 296 -31.65 47.07 23.90
C GLY A 296 -32.85 46.31 24.53
N ALA A 297 -32.57 45.33 25.43
CA ALA A 297 -33.48 44.63 26.39
C ALA A 297 -34.60 43.67 25.83
N VAL A 298 -35.11 42.61 26.51
CA VAL A 298 -34.68 41.77 27.67
C VAL A 298 -35.49 40.42 27.75
N LYS A 299 -34.87 39.33 28.29
CA LYS A 299 -35.43 38.09 28.93
C LYS A 299 -35.61 36.74 28.11
N PRO A 300 -35.25 35.54 28.69
CA PRO A 300 -35.36 34.16 28.11
C PRO A 300 -36.21 33.20 29.02
N PRO A 301 -36.06 31.84 29.09
CA PRO A 301 -35.40 30.78 28.26
C PRO A 301 -36.48 29.77 27.72
N PRO A 302 -36.43 28.39 27.71
CA PRO A 302 -35.46 27.29 28.07
C PRO A 302 -34.50 26.89 26.91
N ALA A 303 -33.56 25.91 26.90
CA ALA A 303 -33.04 24.85 27.82
C ALA A 303 -33.60 23.38 27.68
N PRO A 304 -32.79 22.30 27.85
CA PRO A 304 -31.32 22.13 27.68
C PRO A 304 -30.87 20.75 27.07
N LEU A 305 -29.59 20.39 27.28
CA LEU A 305 -28.91 19.09 27.09
C LEU A 305 -28.35 18.75 25.69
N ALA A 306 -27.18 18.12 25.54
CA ALA A 306 -25.97 18.10 26.38
C ALA A 306 -24.81 17.56 25.51
N ASP A 307 -23.72 18.32 25.36
CA ASP A 307 -22.49 17.85 24.71
C ASP A 307 -21.46 17.48 25.78
N LEU A 308 -20.73 16.38 25.60
CA LEU A 308 -19.99 15.72 26.66
C LEU A 308 -18.78 14.95 26.09
N LEU A 309 -17.65 15.66 25.94
CA LEU A 309 -16.28 15.11 25.91
C LEU A 309 -15.25 16.26 25.80
N ASP A 310 -14.93 16.90 26.93
CA ASP A 310 -13.71 17.70 27.07
C ASP A 310 -13.05 17.38 28.42
N LEU A 311 -11.75 17.06 28.37
CA LEU A 311 -10.92 16.61 29.48
C LEU A 311 -9.46 17.01 29.22
N SER A 312 -9.12 18.28 29.50
CA SER A 312 -7.71 18.69 29.63
C SER A 312 -7.47 19.69 30.78
N SER A 313 -6.92 19.14 31.87
CA SER A 313 -5.87 19.69 32.72
C SER A 313 -5.66 21.22 32.80
N ASP A 314 -5.68 21.77 34.02
CA ASP A 314 -4.41 22.02 34.77
C ASP A 314 -4.64 22.21 36.29
N ASP A 315 -3.52 22.37 37.01
CA ASP A 315 -3.27 22.90 38.37
C ASP A 315 -2.96 21.89 39.52
N ALA A 316 -2.16 22.36 40.47
CA ALA A 316 -1.42 21.58 41.47
C ALA A 316 -1.36 22.31 42.85
N PRO A 317 -0.34 22.08 43.71
CA PRO A 317 -0.27 20.93 44.62
C PRO A 317 -0.40 21.30 46.11
N VAL A 318 -0.85 20.35 46.95
CA VAL A 318 -0.74 20.46 48.43
C VAL A 318 -0.28 19.13 49.05
N THR A 319 0.54 19.21 50.10
CA THR A 319 1.23 18.10 50.78
C THR A 319 0.53 17.66 52.07
N THR A 320 0.61 16.37 52.48
CA THR A 320 1.27 15.90 53.74
C THR A 320 1.06 14.40 54.06
N SER A 321 2.06 13.79 54.71
CA SER A 321 2.04 12.62 55.63
C SER A 321 1.52 11.22 55.21
N ALA A 322 2.34 10.21 55.50
CA ALA A 322 2.02 8.77 55.65
C ALA A 322 2.04 8.40 57.18
N PRO A 323 1.99 7.13 57.71
CA PRO A 323 2.34 5.83 57.10
C PRO A 323 1.49 4.58 57.51
N SER A 324 1.99 3.38 57.15
CA SER A 324 1.55 2.00 57.52
C SER A 324 0.25 1.47 56.86
N THR A 325 0.08 0.18 56.52
CA THR A 325 0.88 -1.06 56.79
C THR A 325 0.93 -1.98 55.52
N ALA A 326 1.62 -3.13 55.57
CA ALA A 326 2.00 -3.99 54.42
C ALA A 326 1.58 -5.48 54.65
N PRO A 327 1.94 -6.48 53.80
CA PRO A 327 1.67 -6.61 52.34
C PRO A 327 1.21 -8.04 51.91
N ASN A 328 1.06 -8.26 50.59
CA ASN A 328 1.17 -9.53 49.83
C ASN A 328 0.23 -10.72 50.17
N ASP A 329 -0.76 -10.99 49.31
CA ASP A 329 -1.09 -12.38 48.89
C ASP A 329 -1.90 -12.43 47.56
N PHE A 330 -1.23 -12.56 46.40
CA PHE A 330 -1.90 -12.62 45.08
C PHE A 330 -1.18 -13.47 44.02
N LEU A 331 -0.14 -14.23 44.39
CA LEU A 331 0.65 -15.03 43.44
C LEU A 331 0.42 -16.55 43.57
N GLN A 332 -0.51 -16.98 44.42
CA GLN A 332 -0.70 -18.38 44.77
C GLN A 332 -1.96 -19.02 44.16
N ASP A 333 -2.82 -18.24 43.49
CA ASP A 333 -4.12 -18.67 42.93
C ASP A 333 -4.08 -18.98 41.41
N LEU A 334 -2.98 -18.62 40.72
CA LEU A 334 -2.91 -18.69 39.24
C LEU A 334 -2.44 -20.05 38.67
N LEU A 335 -2.10 -21.04 39.51
CA LEU A 335 -1.50 -22.32 39.11
C LEU A 335 -2.07 -23.53 39.88
N GLY A 336 -3.40 -23.67 39.93
CA GLY A 336 -4.09 -24.83 40.52
C GLY A 336 -4.47 -25.91 39.50
N ILE A 337 -4.00 -27.15 39.67
CA ILE A 337 -4.31 -28.30 38.80
C ILE A 337 -5.05 -29.39 39.59
N GLY A 338 -6.20 -29.83 39.05
CA GLY A 338 -6.94 -31.05 39.43
C GLY A 338 -8.41 -30.80 39.73
N LEU A 339 -9.34 -31.76 39.67
CA LEU A 339 -9.42 -33.12 39.09
C LEU A 339 -10.81 -33.64 39.56
N ILE A 340 -11.71 -34.02 38.63
CA ILE A 340 -12.93 -34.88 38.76
C ILE A 340 -13.72 -34.97 40.09
N ASP A 341 -15.05 -34.80 40.04
CA ASP A 341 -15.97 -35.97 40.07
C ASP A 341 -17.41 -35.67 39.54
N THR A 342 -18.35 -36.62 39.69
CA THR A 342 -19.45 -36.96 38.75
C THR A 342 -20.90 -36.71 39.25
N SER A 343 -21.88 -36.68 38.33
CA SER A 343 -23.36 -36.92 38.51
C SER A 343 -24.25 -35.74 39.01
N THR A 344 -25.56 -35.57 38.69
CA THR A 344 -26.48 -36.17 37.67
C THR A 344 -27.77 -35.32 37.45
N ALA A 345 -28.46 -35.57 36.32
CA ALA A 345 -29.93 -35.43 36.09
C ALA A 345 -30.64 -34.05 35.90
N GLY A 346 -31.03 -33.77 34.65
CA GLY A 346 -32.47 -33.74 34.25
C GLY A 346 -33.23 -32.40 34.23
N GLY A 347 -33.50 -31.85 33.03
CA GLY A 347 -34.54 -30.82 32.83
C GLY A 347 -34.52 -30.12 31.45
N ALA A 348 -35.66 -30.07 30.78
CA ALA A 348 -35.94 -29.30 29.54
C ALA A 348 -37.47 -29.06 29.44
N PRO A 349 -38.00 -28.16 28.57
CA PRO A 349 -37.33 -27.34 27.56
C PRO A 349 -37.70 -25.83 27.59
N SER A 350 -37.01 -25.00 26.82
CA SER A 350 -37.57 -23.81 26.15
C SER A 350 -36.71 -23.47 24.93
N ALA A 351 -37.30 -22.91 23.87
CA ALA A 351 -36.56 -22.53 22.66
C ALA A 351 -36.62 -21.02 22.41
N SER A 352 -35.46 -20.38 22.30
CA SER A 352 -35.26 -19.04 21.76
C SER A 352 -33.91 -18.99 21.05
N THR A 353 -33.84 -18.30 19.92
CA THR A 353 -32.71 -18.36 18.98
C THR A 353 -31.57 -17.40 19.33
N ASP A 354 -30.36 -17.93 19.53
CA ASP A 354 -29.12 -17.15 19.51
C ASP A 354 -28.00 -17.92 18.80
N ILE A 355 -27.88 -17.70 17.48
CA ILE A 355 -26.95 -18.43 16.60
C ILE A 355 -25.51 -17.85 16.65
N LEU A 356 -25.33 -16.68 17.29
CA LEU A 356 -24.04 -15.96 17.29
C LEU A 356 -23.03 -16.40 18.35
N MET A 357 -23.43 -17.22 19.34
CA MET A 357 -22.53 -17.65 20.43
C MET A 357 -21.86 -19.01 20.21
N ASP A 358 -22.26 -19.79 19.19
CA ASP A 358 -21.69 -21.13 18.93
C ASP A 358 -20.38 -21.08 18.11
N LEU A 359 -20.07 -19.93 17.49
CA LEU A 359 -18.95 -19.74 16.56
C LEU A 359 -17.56 -19.60 17.24
N LEU A 360 -17.45 -19.92 18.54
CA LEU A 360 -16.22 -19.82 19.33
C LEU A 360 -15.83 -21.13 20.06
N SER A 361 -16.63 -22.19 19.95
CA SER A 361 -16.36 -23.48 20.62
C SER A 361 -15.66 -24.47 19.69
N ILE A 362 -14.39 -24.76 19.96
CA ILE A 362 -13.59 -25.67 19.12
C ILE A 362 -13.78 -27.15 19.54
N GLY A 363 -14.44 -27.91 18.66
CA GLY A 363 -14.12 -29.33 18.41
C GLY A 363 -14.95 -30.41 19.11
N SER A 364 -15.77 -31.11 18.32
CA SER A 364 -16.02 -32.58 18.36
C SER A 364 -17.02 -32.97 17.26
N TYR A 365 -16.80 -34.08 16.56
CA TYR A 365 -17.70 -34.57 15.49
C TYR A 365 -18.57 -35.74 15.96
N PRO A 366 -19.78 -35.89 15.41
CA PRO A 366 -20.19 -37.18 14.86
C PRO A 366 -20.70 -37.08 13.41
N VAL A 367 -20.68 -38.22 12.70
CA VAL A 367 -21.01 -38.33 11.26
C VAL A 367 -22.45 -38.79 11.04
N GLN A 368 -23.15 -38.22 10.06
CA GLN A 368 -24.33 -38.87 9.46
C GLN A 368 -24.54 -38.48 7.99
N ASN A 369 -24.93 -39.46 7.15
CA ASN A 369 -25.10 -39.30 5.70
C ASN A 369 -26.54 -38.91 5.31
N GLY A 370 -26.70 -38.01 4.32
CA GLY A 370 -27.98 -37.69 3.68
C GLY A 370 -27.78 -36.86 2.39
N PRO A 371 -28.55 -37.06 1.30
CA PRO A 371 -28.16 -36.54 -0.02
C PRO A 371 -28.80 -35.21 -0.47
N LEU A 372 -27.98 -34.41 -1.17
CA LEU A 372 -28.27 -33.55 -2.33
C LEU A 372 -29.63 -32.82 -2.44
N ALA A 373 -29.58 -31.49 -2.35
CA ALA A 373 -30.55 -30.58 -2.98
C ALA A 373 -29.83 -29.36 -3.57
N THR A 374 -30.10 -29.03 -4.85
CA THR A 374 -29.47 -27.91 -5.57
C THR A 374 -30.28 -26.63 -5.48
N SER A 375 -29.65 -25.47 -5.23
CA SER A 375 -30.29 -24.18 -5.47
C SER A 375 -29.31 -23.05 -5.86
N ASN A 376 -29.81 -22.17 -6.72
CA ASN A 376 -29.07 -21.19 -7.53
C ASN A 376 -28.19 -20.20 -6.74
N ILE A 377 -26.96 -19.99 -7.23
CA ILE A 377 -26.17 -18.80 -6.88
C ILE A 377 -26.77 -17.58 -7.59
N SER A 378 -27.15 -16.55 -6.82
CA SER A 378 -27.38 -15.20 -7.32
C SER A 378 -26.30 -14.26 -6.77
N SER A 379 -25.81 -13.33 -7.61
CA SER A 379 -24.53 -12.64 -7.41
C SER A 379 -24.65 -11.26 -6.74
N PRO A 380 -23.89 -10.98 -5.65
CA PRO A 380 -23.87 -9.66 -5.03
C PRO A 380 -22.53 -8.90 -5.18
N GLY A 381 -22.55 -7.78 -5.91
CA GLY A 381 -21.74 -6.60 -5.61
C GLY A 381 -20.25 -6.58 -6.02
N GLN A 382 -19.97 -6.07 -7.23
CA GLN A 382 -18.62 -5.69 -7.70
C GLN A 382 -17.85 -4.78 -6.71
N GLY A 383 -18.54 -4.00 -5.88
CA GLY A 383 -17.93 -3.11 -4.90
C GLY A 383 -17.04 -3.81 -3.86
N LYS A 384 -17.36 -5.04 -3.45
CA LYS A 384 -16.53 -5.80 -2.48
C LYS A 384 -15.25 -6.33 -3.12
N VAL A 385 -15.31 -6.73 -4.39
CA VAL A 385 -14.19 -7.36 -5.11
C VAL A 385 -12.98 -6.43 -5.22
N THR A 386 -13.17 -5.15 -5.57
CA THR A 386 -12.03 -4.21 -5.67
C THR A 386 -11.35 -3.96 -4.32
N VAL A 387 -12.11 -3.91 -3.23
CA VAL A 387 -11.55 -3.71 -1.88
C VAL A 387 -10.73 -4.92 -1.45
N LEU A 388 -11.23 -6.13 -1.74
CA LEU A 388 -10.51 -7.37 -1.49
C LEU A 388 -9.20 -7.45 -2.28
N ILE A 389 -9.18 -7.03 -3.55
CA ILE A 389 -7.95 -7.07 -4.36
C ILE A 389 -6.93 -6.02 -3.89
N ILE A 390 -7.35 -4.82 -3.50
CA ILE A 390 -6.44 -3.84 -2.86
C ILE A 390 -5.82 -4.41 -1.58
N PHE A 391 -6.59 -5.18 -0.80
CA PHE A 391 -6.06 -5.97 0.31
C PHE A 391 -5.05 -7.02 -0.16
N CYS A 392 -5.34 -7.82 -1.19
CA CYS A 392 -4.45 -8.88 -1.69
C CYS A 392 -3.09 -8.37 -2.21
N ILE A 393 -2.98 -7.12 -2.67
CA ILE A 393 -1.70 -6.57 -3.14
C ILE A 393 -0.75 -6.28 -1.97
N PHE A 394 -1.27 -5.83 -0.81
CA PHE A 394 -0.44 -5.30 0.29
C PHE A 394 -0.54 -6.05 1.63
N LEU A 395 -1.69 -6.67 1.94
CA LEU A 395 -1.84 -7.57 3.08
C LEU A 395 -2.56 -8.87 2.69
N PRO A 396 -1.82 -9.93 2.32
CA PRO A 396 -2.30 -11.28 2.52
C PRO A 396 -2.44 -11.53 4.03
N CYS A 397 -3.63 -11.28 4.57
CA CYS A 397 -4.09 -11.84 5.83
C CYS A 397 -4.60 -13.25 5.53
N LEU A 398 -3.68 -14.22 5.46
CA LEU A 398 -3.96 -15.54 4.91
C LEU A 398 -5.00 -16.33 5.72
N SER A 399 -5.20 -15.98 6.99
CA SER A 399 -6.32 -16.42 7.85
C SER A 399 -7.68 -16.39 7.13
N SER A 400 -8.02 -15.32 6.42
CA SER A 400 -9.31 -15.23 5.70
C SER A 400 -9.41 -16.17 4.50
N ILE A 401 -8.28 -16.54 3.89
CA ILE A 401 -8.22 -17.44 2.73
C ILE A 401 -8.19 -18.91 3.19
N LEU A 402 -7.42 -19.22 4.23
CA LEU A 402 -7.33 -20.56 4.81
C LEU A 402 -8.66 -20.99 5.44
N ASN A 403 -9.34 -20.11 6.18
CA ASN A 403 -10.69 -20.40 6.68
C ASN A 403 -11.66 -20.70 5.54
N LEU A 404 -11.65 -19.90 4.46
CA LEU A 404 -12.49 -20.15 3.30
C LEU A 404 -12.18 -21.49 2.61
N CYS A 405 -10.89 -21.84 2.51
CA CYS A 405 -10.45 -23.09 1.89
C CYS A 405 -10.84 -24.32 2.73
N SER A 406 -10.78 -24.22 4.06
CA SER A 406 -11.32 -25.25 4.96
C SER A 406 -12.84 -25.42 4.87
N THR A 407 -13.59 -24.35 4.57
CA THR A 407 -15.04 -24.40 4.29
C THR A 407 -15.39 -24.96 2.90
N VAL A 408 -14.42 -25.06 1.98
CA VAL A 408 -14.59 -25.65 0.63
C VAL A 408 -14.10 -27.09 0.56
N GLN A 409 -13.49 -27.61 1.65
CA GLN A 409 -12.92 -28.95 1.74
C GLN A 409 -13.61 -29.83 2.82
N GLN A 410 -14.81 -29.42 3.23
CA GLN A 410 -15.83 -30.20 3.95
C GLN A 410 -17.13 -30.23 3.12
#